data_AF-A0A1B6IIY3-F1
#
_entry.id   AF-A0A1B6IIY3-F1
#
_cell.length_a   1.000
_cell.length_b   1.000
_cell.length_c   1.000
_cell.angle_alpha   90.00
_cell.angle_beta   90.00
_cell.angle_gamma   90.00
#
_symmetry.space_group_name_H-M   'P 1'
#
loop_
_entity.id
_entity.type
_entity.pdbx_description
1 polymer ?
#
loop_
_entity_poly.entity_id
_entity_poly.type
_entity_poly.pdbx_seq_one_letter_code
_entity_poly.pdbx_strand_id
1 'polypeptide(L)'
;ERAGNEIVTSQGVLEKDIKLSKDRAIGFLLQMFKFLVSQGYLGHIRYLLDSTCPPLLSASPSPPTQLAECLYDLITRPLHLINLTQDTEYRQLVLEQMARQLLCVELSEPMTLFVLPALSADPQFPLRPLLHLLNSRKLPSTTWLLYSVLVLDHHLTFNTESELIDYLQVLAQLTKNFGQLLTPPSHEDDDDDDSDTEVVDN
;
A
#
# COMPACT_ATOMS: atom_id res chain seq x y z
N GLU A 1 -37.79 -4.07 -2.52
CA GLU A 1 -36.97 -2.87 -2.23
C GLU A 1 -35.71 -3.26 -1.48
N ARG A 2 -34.56 -3.26 -2.15
CA ARG A 2 -33.25 -3.32 -1.49
C ARG A 2 -32.22 -2.59 -2.36
N ALA A 3 -32.57 -1.36 -2.73
CA ALA A 3 -31.67 -0.39 -3.35
C ALA A 3 -31.47 0.70 -2.29
N GLY A 4 -30.34 0.68 -1.58
CA GLY A 4 -30.16 1.58 -0.44
C GLY A 4 -28.72 1.89 -0.04
N ASN A 5 -27.75 1.02 -0.33
CA ASN A 5 -26.38 1.20 0.19
C ASN A 5 -25.28 1.06 -0.87
N GLU A 6 -25.58 1.17 -2.16
CA GLU A 6 -24.49 1.23 -3.15
C GLU A 6 -23.93 2.65 -3.22
N ILE A 7 -22.71 2.79 -2.72
CA ILE A 7 -21.97 4.05 -2.61
C ILE A 7 -21.66 4.54 -4.04
N VAL A 8 -21.83 5.85 -4.29
CA VAL A 8 -21.57 6.59 -5.56
C VAL A 8 -20.14 6.43 -6.10
N THR A 9 -19.29 5.64 -5.44
CA THR A 9 -17.94 5.29 -5.83
C THR A 9 -17.86 4.07 -6.75
N SER A 10 -18.97 3.39 -7.06
CA SER A 10 -18.99 2.28 -8.01
C SER A 10 -19.42 2.72 -9.42
N GLN A 11 -18.71 2.24 -10.45
CA GLN A 11 -19.03 2.53 -11.86
C GLN A 11 -20.45 2.04 -12.22
N GLY A 12 -20.87 0.90 -11.68
CA GLY A 12 -22.19 0.32 -11.93
C GLY A 12 -23.36 1.22 -11.51
N VAL A 13 -23.23 1.94 -10.40
CA VAL A 13 -24.26 2.89 -9.92
C VAL A 13 -24.33 4.12 -10.82
N LEU A 14 -23.19 4.64 -11.26
CA LEU A 14 -23.15 5.80 -12.16
C LEU A 14 -23.75 5.51 -13.53
N GLU A 15 -23.50 4.31 -14.07
CA GLU A 15 -24.04 3.88 -15.36
C GLU A 15 -25.53 3.51 -15.27
N LYS A 16 -25.94 2.76 -14.24
CA LYS A 16 -27.31 2.22 -14.14
C LYS A 16 -28.30 3.18 -13.49
N ASP A 17 -27.91 3.83 -12.39
CA ASP A 17 -28.83 4.65 -11.59
C ASP A 17 -28.80 6.12 -12.00
N ILE A 18 -27.62 6.63 -12.38
CA ILE A 18 -27.44 8.04 -12.80
C ILE A 18 -27.48 8.19 -14.34
N LYS A 19 -27.52 7.09 -15.09
CA LYS A 19 -27.59 7.06 -16.57
C LYS A 19 -26.46 7.87 -17.24
N LEU A 20 -25.28 7.93 -16.63
CA LEU A 20 -24.11 8.53 -17.29
C LEU A 20 -23.61 7.58 -18.38
N SER A 21 -23.17 8.14 -19.51
CA SER A 21 -22.34 7.39 -20.46
C SER A 21 -21.05 6.95 -19.76
N LYS A 22 -20.56 5.74 -20.07
CA LYS A 22 -19.34 5.15 -19.49
C LYS A 22 -18.18 6.15 -19.36
N ASP A 23 -17.89 6.93 -20.41
CA ASP A 23 -16.77 7.89 -20.40
C ASP A 23 -16.96 9.04 -19.40
N ARG A 24 -18.20 9.50 -19.22
CA ARG A 24 -18.54 10.53 -18.23
C ARG A 24 -18.48 9.98 -16.82
N ALA A 25 -18.92 8.73 -16.62
CA ALA A 25 -18.84 8.06 -15.33
C ALA A 25 -17.38 7.89 -14.90
N ILE A 26 -16.52 7.41 -15.81
CA ILE A 26 -15.08 7.30 -15.58
C ILE A 26 -14.48 8.68 -15.29
N GLY A 27 -14.78 9.70 -16.11
CA GLY A 27 -14.29 11.06 -15.88
C GLY A 27 -14.64 11.63 -14.50
N PHE A 28 -15.87 11.41 -14.05
CA PHE A 28 -16.31 11.79 -12.71
C PHE A 28 -15.57 11.01 -11.61
N LEU A 29 -15.47 9.69 -11.74
CA LEU A 29 -14.76 8.85 -10.78
C LEU A 29 -13.29 9.25 -10.66
N LEU A 30 -12.63 9.56 -11.77
CA LEU A 30 -11.25 10.02 -11.77
C LEU A 30 -11.10 11.31 -10.96
N GLN A 31 -11.94 12.32 -11.21
CA GLN A 31 -11.89 13.58 -10.46
C GLN A 31 -12.16 13.39 -8.97
N MET A 32 -13.18 12.59 -8.64
CA MET A 32 -13.53 12.27 -7.26
C MET A 32 -12.40 11.54 -6.54
N PHE A 33 -11.84 10.49 -7.14
CA PHE A 33 -10.75 9.74 -6.51
C PHE A 33 -9.43 10.50 -6.48
N LYS A 34 -9.13 11.38 -7.46
CA LYS A 34 -8.00 12.33 -7.34
C LYS A 34 -8.14 13.14 -6.05
N PHE A 35 -9.32 13.72 -5.83
CA PHE A 35 -9.58 14.49 -4.62
C PHE A 35 -9.45 13.63 -3.37
N LEU A 36 -10.21 12.54 -3.26
CA LEU A 36 -10.23 11.68 -2.06
C LEU A 36 -8.83 11.15 -1.71
N VAL A 37 -8.11 10.61 -2.69
CA VAL A 37 -6.77 10.05 -2.47
C VAL A 37 -5.77 11.13 -2.06
N SER A 38 -5.87 12.35 -2.60
CA SER A 38 -5.05 13.48 -2.14
C SER A 38 -5.31 13.87 -0.68
N GLN A 39 -6.50 13.57 -0.14
CA GLN A 39 -6.91 13.85 1.24
C GLN A 39 -6.67 12.66 2.19
N GLY A 40 -5.90 11.64 1.79
CA GLY A 40 -5.56 10.52 2.68
C GLY A 40 -6.61 9.41 2.73
N TYR A 41 -7.51 9.32 1.76
CA TYR A 41 -8.58 8.32 1.70
C TYR A 41 -8.15 6.88 1.99
N LEU A 42 -7.02 6.43 1.41
CA LEU A 42 -6.55 5.05 1.60
C LEU A 42 -6.11 4.77 3.05
N GLY A 43 -5.44 5.74 3.68
CA GLY A 43 -5.06 5.66 5.10
C GLY A 43 -6.26 5.60 6.03
N HIS A 44 -7.34 6.35 5.74
CA HIS A 44 -8.57 6.28 6.53
C HIS A 44 -9.27 4.92 6.41
N ILE A 45 -9.32 4.35 5.20
CA ILE A 45 -9.93 3.02 5.00
C ILE A 45 -9.11 1.95 5.72
N ARG A 46 -7.79 2.04 5.64
CA ARG A 46 -6.90 1.17 6.39
C ARG A 46 -7.17 1.25 7.89
N TYR A 47 -7.26 2.46 8.44
CA TYR A 47 -7.57 2.64 9.86
C TYR A 47 -8.91 1.99 10.25
N LEU A 48 -9.94 2.13 9.41
CA LEU A 48 -11.22 1.45 9.62
C LEU A 48 -11.05 -0.07 9.56
N LEU A 49 -10.28 -0.59 8.61
CA LEU A 49 -10.02 -2.02 8.52
C LEU A 49 -9.29 -2.54 9.76
N ASP A 50 -8.25 -1.84 10.19
CA ASP A 50 -7.43 -2.20 11.36
C ASP A 50 -8.25 -2.19 12.65
N SER A 51 -9.23 -1.30 12.77
CA SER A 51 -10.08 -1.15 13.96
C SER A 51 -11.32 -2.05 13.97
N THR A 52 -11.74 -2.57 12.81
CA THR A 52 -13.00 -3.32 12.69
C THR A 52 -12.83 -4.78 12.28
N CYS A 53 -11.66 -5.15 11.74
CA CYS A 53 -11.39 -6.53 11.37
C CYS A 53 -11.25 -7.41 12.62
N PRO A 54 -11.97 -8.55 12.70
CA PRO A 54 -11.74 -9.51 13.76
C PRO A 54 -10.36 -10.17 13.61
N PRO A 55 -9.82 -10.79 14.68
CA PRO A 55 -8.58 -11.55 14.61
C PRO A 55 -8.61 -12.64 13.53
N LEU A 56 -7.49 -12.82 12.86
CA LEU A 56 -7.31 -13.71 11.71
C LEU A 56 -6.39 -14.87 12.08
N LEU A 57 -6.75 -16.08 11.63
CA LEU A 57 -6.02 -17.30 11.98
C LEU A 57 -4.84 -17.57 11.03
N SER A 58 -4.98 -17.18 9.76
CA SER A 58 -4.01 -17.45 8.72
C SER A 58 -4.19 -16.49 7.54
N ALA A 59 -3.17 -16.38 6.69
CA ALA A 59 -3.26 -15.61 5.45
C ALA A 59 -4.33 -16.19 4.52
N SER A 60 -5.22 -15.34 4.01
CA SER A 60 -6.29 -15.71 3.09
C SER A 60 -6.71 -14.50 2.24
N PRO A 61 -6.92 -14.66 0.93
CA PRO A 61 -7.48 -13.60 0.10
C PRO A 61 -8.99 -13.42 0.31
N SER A 62 -9.65 -14.35 1.02
CA SER A 62 -11.09 -14.28 1.26
C SER A 62 -11.39 -13.30 2.40
N PRO A 63 -12.38 -12.39 2.24
CA PRO A 63 -12.71 -11.44 3.27
C PRO A 63 -13.24 -12.14 4.54
N PRO A 64 -12.75 -11.76 5.73
CA PRO A 64 -13.18 -12.38 6.99
C PRO A 64 -14.60 -11.98 7.40
N THR A 65 -15.06 -10.82 6.91
CA THR A 65 -16.42 -10.29 7.15
C THR A 65 -16.89 -9.50 5.95
N GLN A 66 -18.21 -9.27 5.83
CA GLN A 66 -18.78 -8.40 4.79
C GLN A 66 -18.28 -6.96 4.88
N LEU A 67 -17.97 -6.46 6.09
CA LEU A 67 -17.41 -5.13 6.25
C LEU A 67 -15.98 -5.06 5.70
N ALA A 68 -15.16 -6.08 5.99
CA ALA A 68 -13.80 -6.16 5.45
C ALA A 68 -13.81 -6.26 3.91
N GLU A 69 -14.76 -6.98 3.33
CA GLU A 69 -15.01 -7.01 1.89
C GLU A 69 -15.31 -5.61 1.34
N CYS A 70 -16.26 -4.88 1.96
CA CYS A 70 -16.60 -3.52 1.55
C CYS A 70 -15.41 -2.55 1.65
N LEU A 71 -14.61 -2.65 2.71
CA LEU A 71 -13.43 -1.81 2.90
C LEU A 71 -12.34 -2.15 1.88
N TYR A 72 -12.14 -3.43 1.57
CA TYR A 72 -11.23 -3.87 0.52
C TYR A 72 -11.66 -3.32 -0.84
N ASP A 73 -12.95 -3.41 -1.19
CA ASP A 73 -13.49 -2.80 -2.40
C ASP A 73 -13.21 -1.30 -2.49
N LEU A 74 -13.31 -0.59 -1.37
CA LEU A 74 -13.01 0.85 -1.33
C LEU A 74 -11.53 1.15 -1.57
N ILE A 75 -10.62 0.25 -1.16
CA ILE A 75 -9.18 0.33 -1.46
C ILE A 75 -8.93 0.07 -2.95
N THR A 76 -9.58 -0.95 -3.53
CA THR A 76 -9.25 -1.43 -4.88
C THR A 76 -9.91 -0.62 -5.99
N ARG A 77 -11.09 -0.02 -5.76
CA ARG A 77 -11.78 0.84 -6.76
C ARG A 77 -10.87 1.89 -7.41
N PRO A 78 -10.13 2.75 -6.68
CA PRO A 78 -9.24 3.72 -7.32
C PRO A 78 -8.07 3.05 -8.07
N LEU A 79 -7.63 1.86 -7.64
CA LEU A 79 -6.58 1.09 -8.30
C LEU A 79 -7.07 0.48 -9.62
N HIS A 80 -8.26 -0.11 -9.64
CA HIS A 80 -8.85 -0.69 -10.85
C HIS A 80 -9.12 0.34 -11.94
N LEU A 81 -9.46 1.57 -11.55
CA LEU A 81 -9.64 2.68 -12.49
C LEU A 81 -8.38 3.03 -13.27
N ILE A 82 -7.18 2.69 -12.76
CA ILE A 82 -5.91 2.88 -13.48
C ILE A 82 -5.94 2.12 -14.81
N ASN A 83 -6.55 0.94 -14.85
CA ASN A 83 -6.64 0.12 -16.06
C ASN A 83 -7.64 0.66 -17.08
N LEU A 84 -8.47 1.64 -16.70
CA LEU A 84 -9.55 2.21 -17.52
C LEU A 84 -9.22 3.62 -18.01
N THR A 85 -8.06 4.17 -17.68
CA THR A 85 -7.67 5.54 -18.00
C THR A 85 -6.25 5.66 -18.55
N GLN A 86 -5.99 6.67 -19.37
CA GLN A 86 -4.64 7.07 -19.80
C GLN A 86 -4.08 8.24 -18.98
N ASP A 87 -4.83 8.70 -17.97
CA ASP A 87 -4.44 9.80 -17.09
C ASP A 87 -3.24 9.37 -16.21
N THR A 88 -2.04 9.79 -16.63
CA THR A 88 -0.80 9.42 -15.95
C THR A 88 -0.67 10.10 -14.58
N GLU A 89 -1.24 11.30 -14.40
CA GLU A 89 -1.23 11.98 -13.10
C GLU A 89 -2.10 11.24 -12.09
N TYR A 90 -3.29 10.79 -12.51
CA TYR A 90 -4.16 9.94 -11.69
C TYR A 90 -3.42 8.68 -11.25
N ARG A 91 -2.84 7.97 -12.21
CA ARG A 91 -2.10 6.73 -11.94
C ARG A 91 -0.95 6.94 -10.96
N GLN A 92 -0.15 7.99 -11.16
CA GLN A 92 0.97 8.30 -10.25
C GLN A 92 0.47 8.64 -8.86
N LEU A 93 -0.52 9.54 -8.74
CA LEU A 93 -1.10 9.95 -7.46
C LEU A 93 -1.62 8.74 -6.66
N VAL A 94 -2.42 7.90 -7.30
CA VAL A 94 -3.06 6.76 -6.64
C VAL A 94 -2.02 5.74 -6.17
N LEU A 95 -1.10 5.34 -7.04
CA LEU A 95 -0.06 4.37 -6.71
C LEU A 95 0.89 4.89 -5.64
N GLU A 96 1.27 6.17 -5.71
CA GLU A 96 2.15 6.80 -4.72
C GLU A 96 1.49 6.85 -3.34
N GLN A 97 0.23 7.26 -3.26
CA GLN A 97 -0.51 7.29 -1.99
C GLN A 97 -0.80 5.87 -1.47
N MET A 98 -1.10 4.91 -2.34
CA MET A 98 -1.27 3.51 -1.97
C MET A 98 0.03 2.95 -1.37
N ALA A 99 1.16 3.13 -2.05
CA ALA A 99 2.46 2.70 -1.54
C ALA A 99 2.75 3.36 -0.17
N ARG A 100 2.59 4.68 -0.05
CA ARG A 100 2.88 5.40 1.21
C ARG A 100 1.98 5.00 2.36
N GLN A 101 0.67 4.95 2.15
CA GLN A 101 -0.31 4.81 3.23
C GLN A 101 -0.59 3.35 3.58
N LEU A 102 -0.41 2.43 2.62
CA LEU A 102 -0.70 1.01 2.83
C LEU A 102 0.56 0.15 2.98
N LEU A 103 1.62 0.42 2.20
CA LEU A 103 2.75 -0.50 2.08
C LEU A 103 4.02 -0.04 2.80
N CYS A 104 4.24 1.27 2.93
CA CYS A 104 5.46 1.79 3.55
C CYS A 104 5.41 1.78 5.08
N VAL A 105 4.23 1.87 5.67
CA VAL A 105 4.06 1.89 7.13
C VAL A 105 3.96 0.47 7.70
N GLU A 106 4.17 0.32 9.01
CA GLU A 106 4.08 -0.96 9.71
C GLU A 106 2.78 -1.69 9.39
N LEU A 107 2.87 -2.94 8.96
CA LEU A 107 1.72 -3.71 8.50
C LEU A 107 0.99 -4.34 9.68
N SER A 108 -0.29 -4.03 9.80
CA SER A 108 -1.19 -4.65 10.76
C SER A 108 -1.52 -6.09 10.36
N GLU A 109 -2.11 -6.84 11.29
CA GLU A 109 -2.58 -8.21 11.04
C GLU A 109 -3.59 -8.29 9.86
N PRO A 110 -4.61 -7.42 9.73
CA PRO A 110 -5.48 -7.43 8.55
C PRO A 110 -4.74 -7.14 7.24
N MET A 111 -3.71 -6.29 7.27
CA MET A 111 -2.92 -5.99 6.08
C MET A 111 -2.10 -7.20 5.62
N THR A 112 -1.47 -7.92 6.55
CA THR A 112 -0.61 -9.07 6.24
C THR A 112 -1.41 -10.34 5.93
N LEU A 113 -2.50 -10.59 6.66
CA LEU A 113 -3.26 -11.84 6.55
C LEU A 113 -4.48 -11.76 5.64
N PHE A 114 -4.93 -10.56 5.24
CA PHE A 114 -6.06 -10.41 4.30
C PHE A 114 -5.74 -9.52 3.10
N VAL A 115 -5.40 -8.25 3.32
CA VAL A 115 -5.31 -7.27 2.20
C VAL A 115 -4.21 -7.63 1.21
N LEU A 116 -2.99 -7.90 1.68
CA LEU A 116 -1.88 -8.28 0.77
C LEU A 116 -2.16 -9.59 0.02
N PRO A 117 -2.62 -10.67 0.66
CA PRO A 117 -3.07 -11.87 -0.05
C PRO A 117 -4.17 -11.59 -1.08
N ALA A 118 -5.17 -10.76 -0.74
CA ALA A 118 -6.25 -10.41 -1.65
C ALA A 118 -5.76 -9.59 -2.85
N LEU A 119 -4.88 -8.59 -2.62
CA LEU A 119 -4.26 -7.82 -3.70
C LEU A 119 -3.39 -8.69 -4.61
N SER A 120 -2.67 -9.66 -4.04
CA SER A 120 -1.86 -10.60 -4.83
C SER A 120 -2.71 -11.55 -5.68
N ALA A 121 -3.93 -11.88 -5.24
CA ALA A 121 -4.88 -12.72 -5.97
C ALA A 121 -5.72 -11.92 -6.98
N ASP A 122 -5.70 -10.59 -6.92
CA ASP A 122 -6.51 -9.70 -7.76
C ASP A 122 -5.84 -9.48 -9.13
N PRO A 123 -6.40 -9.99 -10.24
CA PRO A 123 -5.82 -9.84 -11.57
C PRO A 123 -5.87 -8.39 -12.10
N GLN A 124 -6.68 -7.53 -11.49
CA GLN A 124 -6.76 -6.11 -11.85
C GLN A 124 -5.76 -5.25 -11.06
N PHE A 125 -5.04 -5.82 -10.10
CA PHE A 125 -4.07 -5.07 -9.32
C PHE A 125 -2.89 -4.58 -10.21
N PRO A 126 -2.60 -3.27 -10.25
CA PRO A 126 -1.62 -2.69 -11.16
C PRO A 126 -0.17 -2.84 -10.65
N LEU A 127 0.30 -4.07 -10.47
CA LEU A 127 1.65 -4.35 -9.94
C LEU A 127 2.78 -3.81 -10.83
N ARG A 128 2.71 -3.99 -12.14
CA ARG A 128 3.76 -3.46 -13.05
C ARG A 128 3.84 -1.93 -13.00
N PRO A 129 2.73 -1.17 -13.11
CA PRO A 129 2.74 0.26 -12.85
C PRO A 129 3.32 0.65 -11.48
N LEU A 130 3.04 -0.13 -10.43
CA LEU A 130 3.60 0.09 -9.10
C LEU A 130 5.12 -0.07 -9.09
N LEU A 131 5.66 -1.17 -9.65
CA LEU A 131 7.11 -1.40 -9.74
C LEU A 131 7.82 -0.28 -10.50
N HIS A 132 7.26 0.17 -11.61
CA HIS A 132 7.80 1.30 -12.37
C HIS A 132 7.78 2.60 -11.55
N LEU A 133 6.74 2.85 -10.77
CA LEU A 133 6.67 3.99 -9.86
C LEU A 133 7.73 3.89 -8.75
N LEU A 134 7.94 2.70 -8.17
CA LEU A 134 8.95 2.47 -7.14
C LEU A 134 10.37 2.72 -7.68
N ASN A 135 10.64 2.38 -8.94
CA ASN A 135 11.95 2.61 -9.55
C ASN A 135 12.18 4.10 -9.90
N SER A 136 11.12 4.84 -10.26
CA SER A 136 11.20 6.23 -10.72
C SER A 136 11.07 7.28 -9.62
N ARG A 137 10.41 6.96 -8.50
CA ARG A 137 10.14 7.88 -7.39
C ARG A 137 10.90 7.46 -6.14
N LYS A 138 11.42 8.44 -5.40
CA LYS A 138 12.00 8.21 -4.07
C LYS A 138 10.88 8.04 -3.05
N LEU A 139 10.44 6.80 -2.86
CA LEU A 139 9.58 6.43 -1.73
C LEU A 139 10.43 5.96 -0.54
N PRO A 140 9.92 6.10 0.70
CA PRO A 140 10.59 5.54 1.87
C PRO A 140 10.79 4.04 1.65
N SER A 141 12.04 3.63 1.64
CA SER A 141 12.38 2.23 1.45
C SER A 141 12.31 1.54 2.83
N THR A 142 11.16 0.96 3.14
CA THR A 142 10.92 0.30 4.43
C THR A 142 10.90 -1.23 4.28
N THR A 143 11.19 -1.95 5.36
CA THR A 143 11.07 -3.42 5.38
C THR A 143 9.65 -3.88 5.04
N TRP A 144 8.64 -3.09 5.42
CA TRP A 144 7.23 -3.33 5.13
C TRP A 144 6.91 -3.24 3.64
N LEU A 145 7.50 -2.25 2.96
CA LEU A 145 7.35 -2.11 1.50
C LEU A 145 7.99 -3.29 0.78
N LEU A 146 9.18 -3.72 1.22
CA LEU A 146 9.85 -4.90 0.66
C LEU A 146 9.02 -6.17 0.87
N TYR A 147 8.55 -6.42 2.09
CA TYR A 147 7.67 -7.55 2.38
C TYR A 147 6.43 -7.53 1.48
N SER A 148 5.77 -6.37 1.37
CA SER A 148 4.58 -6.20 0.53
C SER A 148 4.86 -6.53 -0.94
N VAL A 149 5.96 -6.02 -1.51
CA VAL A 149 6.35 -6.31 -2.90
C VAL A 149 6.58 -7.81 -3.11
N LEU A 150 7.25 -8.48 -2.18
CA LEU A 150 7.50 -9.92 -2.26
C LEU A 150 6.22 -10.76 -2.16
N VAL A 151 5.25 -10.36 -1.33
CA VAL A 151 3.95 -11.03 -1.24
C VAL A 151 3.15 -10.84 -2.53
N LEU A 152 3.16 -9.63 -3.11
CA LEU A 152 2.44 -9.31 -4.33
C LEU A 152 3.03 -9.98 -5.58
N ASP A 153 4.29 -10.42 -5.53
CA ASP A 153 5.01 -11.05 -6.64
C ASP A 153 4.52 -12.48 -7.00
N HIS A 154 3.61 -13.07 -6.22
CA HIS A 154 3.30 -14.51 -6.28
C HIS A 154 2.97 -15.08 -7.68
N HIS A 155 2.50 -14.24 -8.61
CA HIS A 155 2.17 -14.63 -9.99
C HIS A 155 2.81 -13.75 -11.07
N LEU A 156 3.88 -13.02 -10.76
CA LEU A 156 4.48 -12.10 -11.71
C LEU A 156 5.24 -12.87 -12.80
N THR A 157 4.78 -12.73 -14.03
CA THR A 157 5.45 -13.26 -15.22
C THR A 157 6.16 -12.15 -15.96
N PHE A 158 7.45 -12.30 -16.24
CA PHE A 158 8.21 -11.30 -17.01
C PHE A 158 8.12 -11.63 -18.49
N ASN A 159 7.54 -10.71 -19.27
CA ASN A 159 7.44 -10.89 -20.73
C ASN A 159 8.64 -10.26 -21.45
N THR A 160 9.29 -9.29 -20.79
CA THR A 160 10.46 -8.60 -21.31
C THR A 160 11.58 -8.56 -20.28
N GLU A 161 12.82 -8.48 -20.76
CA GLU A 161 14.00 -8.30 -19.91
C GLU A 161 13.93 -6.99 -19.12
N SER A 162 13.37 -5.92 -19.72
CA SER A 162 13.20 -4.63 -19.06
C SER A 162 12.34 -4.72 -17.80
N GLU A 163 11.24 -5.49 -17.83
CA GLU A 163 10.37 -5.67 -16.66
C GLU A 163 11.07 -6.43 -15.54
N LEU A 164 11.91 -7.41 -15.90
CA LEU A 164 12.72 -8.15 -14.93
C LEU A 164 13.77 -7.22 -14.30
N ILE A 165 14.43 -6.40 -15.11
CA ILE A 165 15.41 -5.43 -14.62
C ILE A 165 14.74 -4.42 -13.68
N ASP A 166 13.58 -3.87 -14.05
CA ASP A 166 12.81 -2.96 -13.19
C ASP A 166 12.49 -3.58 -11.84
N TYR A 167 12.02 -4.84 -11.84
CA TYR A 167 11.74 -5.57 -10.61
C TYR A 167 13.00 -5.79 -9.75
N LEU A 168 14.08 -6.27 -10.35
CA LEU A 168 15.35 -6.50 -9.65
C LEU A 168 15.95 -5.20 -9.10
N GLN A 169 15.81 -4.09 -9.82
CA GLN A 169 16.23 -2.77 -9.34
C GLN A 169 15.42 -2.33 -8.12
N VAL A 170 14.09 -2.51 -8.14
CA VAL A 170 13.23 -2.24 -6.98
C VAL A 170 13.66 -3.09 -5.79
N LEU A 171 13.86 -4.40 -5.97
CA LEU A 171 14.34 -5.27 -4.89
C LEU A 171 15.71 -4.83 -4.35
N ALA A 172 16.66 -4.53 -5.23
CA ALA A 172 18.00 -4.05 -4.85
C ALA A 172 17.95 -2.71 -4.10
N GLN A 173 17.01 -1.82 -4.43
CA GLN A 173 16.81 -0.56 -3.71
C GLN A 173 16.21 -0.80 -2.33
N LEU A 174 15.17 -1.62 -2.23
CA LEU A 174 14.47 -1.87 -0.96
C LEU A 174 15.32 -2.68 0.03
N THR A 175 16.13 -3.62 -0.47
CA THR A 175 17.04 -4.44 0.36
C THR A 175 18.20 -3.67 0.97
N LYS A 176 18.60 -2.51 0.42
CA LYS A 176 19.65 -1.67 1.04
C LYS A 176 19.33 -1.28 2.49
N ASN A 177 18.05 -1.20 2.86
CA ASN A 177 17.63 -0.87 4.22
C ASN A 177 17.87 -2.01 5.21
N PHE A 178 17.90 -3.27 4.76
CA PHE A 178 18.31 -4.38 5.63
C PHE A 178 19.76 -4.24 6.10
N GLY A 179 20.65 -3.69 5.26
CA GLY A 179 22.04 -3.45 5.64
C GLY A 179 22.20 -2.46 6.79
N GLN A 180 21.27 -1.51 6.96
CA GLN A 180 21.30 -0.52 8.05
C GLN A 180 20.81 -1.08 9.39
N LEU A 181 20.06 -2.18 9.38
CA LEU A 181 19.65 -2.89 10.60
C LEU A 181 20.79 -3.76 11.19
N LEU A 182 21.80 -4.07 10.37
CA LEU A 182 22.93 -4.91 10.75
C LEU A 182 24.16 -4.11 11.20
N THR A 183 24.13 -2.78 11.14
CA THR A 183 25.13 -1.95 11.82
C THR A 183 24.88 -2.06 13.32
N PRO A 184 25.77 -2.70 14.09
CA PRO A 184 25.64 -2.75 15.54
C PRO A 184 25.60 -1.32 16.09
N PRO A 185 24.87 -1.06 17.19
CA PRO A 185 25.04 0.19 17.91
C PRO A 185 26.52 0.31 18.22
N SER A 186 27.17 1.36 17.72
CA SER A 186 28.44 1.80 18.25
C SER A 186 28.22 2.02 19.73
N HIS A 187 28.66 1.07 20.55
CA HIS A 187 28.97 1.33 21.94
C HIS A 187 29.95 2.49 21.91
N GLU A 188 29.46 3.69 22.23
CA GLU A 188 30.32 4.71 22.80
C GLU A 188 30.74 4.10 24.13
N ASP A 189 31.96 3.58 24.17
CA ASP A 189 32.65 3.21 25.39
C ASP A 189 32.75 4.53 26.20
N ASP A 190 31.80 4.75 27.10
CA ASP A 190 31.97 5.66 28.23
C ASP A 190 33.07 5.05 29.10
N ASP A 191 34.32 5.40 28.78
CA ASP A 191 35.47 5.26 29.67
C ASP A 191 35.20 6.14 30.91
N ASP A 192 34.50 5.58 31.90
CA ASP A 192 34.51 6.07 33.28
C ASP A 192 35.92 5.85 33.84
N ASP A 193 36.83 6.78 33.54
CA ASP A 193 38.13 6.94 34.19
C ASP A 193 37.91 7.48 35.61
N ASP A 194 37.55 6.60 36.54
CA ASP A 194 37.60 6.85 37.98
C ASP A 194 39.06 7.04 38.41
N SER A 195 39.54 8.28 38.33
CA SER A 195 40.78 8.73 38.99
C SER A 195 40.45 9.65 40.17
N ASP A 196 40.59 9.08 41.36
CA ASP A 196 40.43 9.70 42.68
C ASP A 196 41.14 11.05 42.84
N THR A 197 40.51 11.97 43.57
CA THR A 197 41.25 12.95 44.38
C THR A 197 40.54 13.21 45.71
N GLU A 198 41.15 12.76 46.80
CA GLU A 198 40.73 13.08 48.17
C GLU A 198 40.96 14.56 48.52
N VAL A 199 40.06 15.17 49.32
CA VAL A 199 40.40 15.89 50.58
C VAL A 199 39.17 16.34 51.40
N VAL A 200 39.09 15.82 52.64
CA VAL A 200 38.79 16.44 53.97
C VAL A 200 37.46 17.20 54.23
N ASP A 201 36.68 16.74 55.22
CA ASP A 201 36.40 17.48 56.49
C ASP A 201 35.41 16.74 57.42
N ASN A 202 35.92 16.33 58.60
CA ASN A 202 35.45 16.66 59.96
C ASN A 202 35.66 15.52 60.98
#